data_AF-A0A7C3NUI0-F1
#
_entry.id   AF-A0A7C3NUI0-F1
#
_cell.length_a   1.000
_cell.length_b   1.000
_cell.length_c   1.000
_cell.angle_alpha   90.00
_cell.angle_beta   90.00
_cell.angle_gamma   90.00
#
_symmetry.space_group_name_H-M   'P 1'
#
loop_
_entity.id
_entity.type
_entity.pdbx_description
1 polymer ?
#
loop_
_entity_poly.entity_id
_entity_poly.type
_entity_poly.pdbx_seq_one_letter_code
_entity_poly.pdbx_strand_id
1 'polypeptide(L)'
;MTQSPAPPHTNDKDRVRIFDTTLRDGEQSPGAAMTLEEKLEVAALLDEMGVDIIEAGFPIASNGDFEAVREIGQVVQNAVVCGLARAGMADIDRA
;
A
#
# COMPACT_ATOMS: atom_id res chain seq x y z
N MET A 1 5.44 -9.00 -43.50
CA MET A 1 5.91 -8.41 -42.22
C MET A 1 4.71 -7.71 -41.59
N THR A 2 3.92 -8.42 -40.80
CA THR A 2 2.76 -7.88 -40.10
C THR A 2 3.28 -7.10 -38.89
N GLN A 3 3.17 -5.77 -38.90
CA GLN A 3 3.38 -4.98 -37.69
C GLN A 3 2.28 -5.35 -36.70
N SER A 4 2.66 -5.88 -35.54
CA SER A 4 1.75 -6.02 -34.40
C SER A 4 1.23 -4.63 -34.02
N PRO A 5 -0.06 -4.48 -33.69
CA PRO A 5 -0.59 -3.20 -33.27
C PRO A 5 0.12 -2.74 -31.98
N ALA A 6 0.55 -1.49 -31.96
CA ALA A 6 1.06 -0.85 -30.75
C ALA A 6 0.00 -0.92 -29.64
N PRO A 7 0.38 -1.15 -28.38
CA PRO A 7 -0.57 -1.21 -27.28
C PRO A 7 -1.35 0.11 -27.20
N PRO A 8 -2.65 0.08 -26.88
CA PRO A 8 -3.46 1.29 -26.80
C PRO A 8 -2.84 2.23 -25.78
N HIS A 9 -2.58 3.47 -26.20
CA HIS A 9 -2.23 4.55 -25.28
C HIS A 9 -3.46 4.85 -24.43
N THR A 10 -3.55 4.20 -23.27
CA THR A 10 -4.56 4.53 -22.26
C THR A 10 -4.27 5.94 -21.77
N ASN A 11 -5.15 6.87 -22.11
CA ASN A 11 -5.08 8.24 -21.65
C ASN A 11 -5.19 8.22 -20.12
N ASP A 12 -4.14 8.65 -19.41
CA ASP A 12 -4.05 8.57 -17.94
C ASP A 12 -5.20 9.32 -17.23
N LYS A 13 -5.85 10.23 -17.95
CA LYS A 13 -7.03 10.99 -17.49
C LYS A 13 -8.26 10.13 -17.19
N ASP A 14 -8.41 8.97 -17.84
CA ASP A 14 -9.57 8.09 -17.65
C ASP A 14 -9.27 6.93 -16.69
N ARG A 15 -8.03 6.84 -16.17
CA ARG A 15 -7.63 5.78 -15.24
C ARG A 15 -8.09 6.12 -13.83
N VAL A 16 -8.99 5.30 -13.28
CA VAL A 16 -9.30 5.29 -11.84
C VAL A 16 -8.21 4.51 -11.11
N ARG A 17 -7.70 5.08 -10.02
CA ARG A 17 -6.70 4.42 -9.17
C ARG A 17 -7.36 3.95 -7.89
N ILE A 18 -7.05 2.73 -7.48
CA ILE A 18 -7.51 2.16 -6.22
C ILE A 18 -6.48 2.46 -5.13
N PHE A 19 -6.95 3.17 -4.11
CA PHE A 19 -6.21 3.39 -2.87
C PHE A 19 -6.85 2.51 -1.80
N ASP A 20 -6.14 1.48 -1.37
CA ASP A 20 -6.61 0.52 -0.39
C ASP A 20 -6.09 0.86 1.03
N THR A 21 -6.98 0.86 2.01
CA THR A 21 -6.69 1.18 3.42
C THR A 21 -6.87 -0.02 4.35
N THR A 22 -6.94 -1.25 3.82
CA THR A 22 -7.19 -2.46 4.61
C THR A 22 -6.15 -2.64 5.71
N LEU A 23 -4.88 -2.39 5.41
CA LEU A 23 -3.77 -2.58 6.35
C LEU A 23 -3.64 -1.48 7.40
N ARG A 24 -4.43 -0.39 7.31
CA ARG A 24 -4.39 0.75 8.25
C ARG A 24 -5.73 1.03 8.91
N ASP A 25 -6.78 1.27 8.14
CA ASP A 25 -8.14 1.48 8.66
C ASP A 25 -8.84 0.15 8.93
N GLY A 26 -8.63 -0.83 8.06
CA GLY A 26 -9.22 -2.16 8.21
C GLY A 26 -8.79 -2.83 9.52
N GLU A 27 -7.50 -2.78 9.87
CA GLU A 27 -6.98 -3.37 11.10
C GLU A 27 -7.55 -2.75 12.39
N GLN A 28 -8.10 -1.53 12.33
CA GLN A 28 -8.72 -0.85 13.48
C GLN A 28 -10.14 -1.36 13.77
N SER A 29 -10.70 -2.19 12.89
CA SER A 29 -12.01 -2.81 13.10
C SER A 29 -11.95 -3.84 14.23
N PRO A 30 -12.98 -3.94 15.09
CA PRO A 30 -13.02 -4.94 16.15
C PRO A 30 -12.85 -6.37 15.62
N GLY A 31 -11.83 -7.08 16.11
CA GLY A 31 -11.52 -8.45 15.68
C GLY A 31 -10.71 -8.55 14.39
N ALA A 32 -10.23 -7.44 13.83
CA ALA A 32 -9.43 -7.40 12.60
C ALA A 32 -7.95 -6.99 12.83
N ALA A 33 -7.49 -6.97 14.09
CA ALA A 33 -6.10 -6.68 14.40
C ALA A 33 -5.19 -7.75 13.76
N MET A 34 -4.16 -7.31 13.04
CA MET A 34 -3.28 -8.19 12.27
C MET A 34 -1.88 -8.25 12.88
N THR A 35 -1.23 -9.42 12.83
CA THR A 35 0.21 -9.53 13.06
C THR A 35 1.00 -9.01 11.87
N LEU A 36 2.32 -8.87 12.02
CA LEU A 36 3.20 -8.48 10.90
C LEU A 36 3.08 -9.47 9.74
N GLU A 37 3.08 -10.77 10.03
CA GLU A 37 2.97 -11.82 9.03
C GLU A 37 1.63 -11.73 8.27
N GLU A 38 0.52 -11.54 8.98
CA GLU A 38 -0.80 -11.37 8.36
C GLU A 38 -0.84 -10.11 7.48
N LYS A 39 -0.22 -9.01 7.92
CA LYS A 39 -0.10 -7.79 7.10
C LYS A 39 0.71 -8.03 5.82
N LEU A 40 1.80 -8.79 5.88
CA LEU A 40 2.61 -9.13 4.70
C LEU A 40 1.84 -10.01 3.70
N GLU A 41 1.08 -10.99 4.20
CA GLU A 41 0.21 -11.83 3.37
C GLU A 41 -0.87 -11.01 2.67
N VAL A 42 -1.57 -10.14 3.41
CA VAL A 42 -2.60 -9.27 2.83
C VAL A 42 -1.99 -8.26 1.85
N ALA A 43 -0.82 -7.68 2.14
CA ALA A 43 -0.14 -6.77 1.23
C ALA A 43 0.23 -7.43 -0.10
N ALA A 44 0.74 -8.66 -0.06
CA ALA A 44 1.05 -9.43 -1.26
C ALA A 44 -0.20 -9.74 -2.09
N LEU A 45 -1.31 -10.07 -1.43
CA LEU A 45 -2.60 -10.30 -2.10
C LEU A 45 -3.14 -9.03 -2.76
N LEU A 46 -3.09 -7.88 -2.08
CA LEU A 46 -3.51 -6.59 -2.64
C LEU A 46 -2.65 -6.20 -3.86
N ASP A 47 -1.35 -6.46 -3.81
CA ASP A 47 -0.42 -6.23 -4.92
C ASP A 47 -0.74 -7.14 -6.12
N GLU A 48 -0.98 -8.43 -5.88
CA GLU A 48 -1.38 -9.40 -6.92
C GLU A 48 -2.74 -9.04 -7.55
N MET A 49 -3.68 -8.53 -6.75
CA MET A 49 -4.98 -8.05 -7.22
C MET A 49 -4.90 -6.82 -8.12
N GLY A 50 -3.74 -6.15 -8.19
CA GLY A 50 -3.51 -4.99 -9.04
C GLY A 50 -4.00 -3.68 -8.42
N VAL A 51 -4.02 -3.57 -7.09
CA VAL A 51 -4.25 -2.31 -6.39
C VAL A 51 -3.15 -1.31 -6.74
N ASP A 52 -3.50 -0.04 -6.98
CA ASP A 52 -2.51 0.97 -7.36
C ASP A 52 -1.69 1.47 -6.17
N ILE A 53 -2.34 1.62 -5.01
CA ILE A 53 -1.76 2.22 -3.80
C ILE A 53 -2.24 1.46 -2.56
N ILE A 54 -1.31 1.07 -1.69
CA ILE A 54 -1.57 0.38 -0.42
C ILE A 54 -1.14 1.30 0.74
N GLU A 55 -2.07 1.70 1.58
CA GLU A 55 -1.76 2.37 2.86
C GLU A 55 -1.42 1.32 3.92
N ALA A 56 -0.12 1.15 4.15
CA ALA A 56 0.45 0.02 4.90
C ALA A 56 0.45 0.20 6.43
N GLY A 57 0.06 1.37 6.94
CA GLY A 57 -0.01 1.63 8.38
C GLY A 57 0.28 3.07 8.77
N PHE A 58 0.56 3.28 10.06
CA PHE A 58 0.85 4.59 10.63
C PHE A 58 2.23 4.59 11.35
N PRO A 59 3.34 4.86 10.64
CA PRO A 59 4.71 4.63 11.14
C PRO A 59 5.08 5.28 12.49
N ILE A 60 4.47 6.40 12.84
CA ILE A 60 4.73 7.09 14.13
C ILE A 60 3.97 6.47 15.31
N ALA A 61 2.95 5.64 15.05
CA ALA A 61 2.10 5.09 16.10
C ALA A 61 2.87 4.15 17.03
N SER A 62 3.77 3.34 16.47
CA SER A 62 4.66 2.46 17.23
C SER A 62 5.90 2.05 16.40
N ASN A 63 6.89 1.43 17.05
CA ASN A 63 7.99 0.80 16.31
C ASN A 63 7.52 -0.38 15.46
N GLY A 64 6.51 -1.12 15.92
CA GLY A 64 5.92 -2.23 15.17
C GLY A 64 5.24 -1.75 13.88
N ASP A 65 4.55 -0.61 13.92
CA ASP A 65 3.95 -0.01 12.72
C ASP A 65 5.00 0.46 11.73
N PHE A 66 6.08 1.09 12.20
CA PHE A 66 7.20 1.49 11.34
C PHE A 66 7.85 0.28 10.67
N GLU A 67 8.12 -0.78 11.44
CA GLU A 67 8.70 -2.02 10.91
C GLU A 67 7.74 -2.68 9.91
N ALA A 68 6.43 -2.73 10.20
CA ALA A 68 5.44 -3.27 9.28
C ALA A 68 5.41 -2.53 7.94
N VAL A 69 5.33 -1.20 7.95
CA VAL A 69 5.34 -0.39 6.71
C VAL A 69 6.64 -0.61 5.93
N ARG A 70 7.78 -0.66 6.64
CA ARG A 70 9.09 -0.91 6.03
C ARG A 70 9.18 -2.30 5.37
N GLU A 71 8.71 -3.34 6.04
CA GLU A 71 8.75 -4.71 5.50
C GLU A 71 7.77 -4.88 4.33
N ILE A 72 6.57 -4.30 4.42
CA ILE A 72 5.61 -4.26 3.32
C ILE A 72 6.22 -3.58 2.08
N GLY A 73 6.91 -2.46 2.27
CA GLY A 73 7.62 -1.76 1.20
C GLY A 73 8.75 -2.55 0.55
N GLN A 74 9.25 -3.61 1.19
CA GLN A 74 10.27 -4.50 0.60
C GLN A 74 9.65 -5.64 -0.23
N VAL A 75 8.43 -6.09 0.11
CA VAL A 75 7.79 -7.25 -0.52
C VAL A 75 6.84 -6.87 -1.66
N VAL A 76 6.16 -5.73 -1.57
CA VAL A 76 5.25 -5.22 -2.61
C VAL A 76 6.05 -4.86 -3.86
N GLN A 77 5.63 -5.35 -5.03
CA GLN A 77 6.39 -5.18 -6.28
C GLN A 77 5.75 -4.17 -7.25
N ASN A 78 4.42 -4.05 -7.26
CA ASN A 78 3.70 -3.29 -8.29
C ASN A 78 3.00 -2.04 -7.74
N ALA A 79 2.34 -2.16 -6.59
CA ALA A 79 1.63 -1.07 -5.95
C ALA A 79 2.58 -0.05 -5.31
N VAL A 80 2.13 1.20 -5.22
CA VAL A 80 2.80 2.21 -4.40
C VAL A 80 2.45 1.95 -2.94
N VAL A 81 3.47 1.75 -2.10
CA VAL A 81 3.29 1.66 -0.65
C VAL A 81 3.36 3.05 -0.04
N CYS A 82 2.40 3.40 0.83
CA CYS A 82 2.42 4.62 1.61
C CYS A 82 2.11 4.37 3.10
N GLY A 83 2.55 5.28 3.96
CA GLY A 83 2.21 5.31 5.38
C GLY A 83 1.47 6.60 5.72
N LEU A 84 0.53 6.52 6.66
CA LEU A 84 -0.16 7.69 7.18
C LEU A 84 0.82 8.59 7.96
N ALA A 85 0.73 9.90 7.78
CA ALA A 85 1.42 10.88 8.62
C ALA A 85 0.46 12.02 8.96
N ARG A 86 0.42 12.47 10.21
CA ARG A 86 -0.25 13.75 10.54
C ARG A 86 0.61 14.91 10.05
N ALA A 87 0.02 16.11 10.01
CA ALA A 87 0.72 17.34 9.62
C ALA A 87 1.69 17.87 10.70
N GLY A 88 2.66 17.05 11.11
CA GLY A 88 3.70 17.38 12.09
C GLY A 88 5.05 16.82 11.64
N MET A 89 6.13 17.56 11.92
CA MET A 89 7.47 17.20 11.40
C MET A 89 7.92 15.81 11.87
N ALA A 90 7.66 15.45 13.12
CA ALA A 90 8.02 14.13 13.65
C ALA A 90 7.28 12.98 12.96
N ASP A 91 6.01 13.18 12.60
CA ASP A 91 5.23 12.21 11.83
C ASP A 91 5.78 12.06 10.41
N ILE A 92 6.14 13.18 9.77
CA ILE A 92 6.70 13.22 8.41
C ILE A 92 8.09 12.57 8.37
N ASP A 93 8.97 12.90 9.32
CA ASP A 93 10.33 12.35 9.39
C ASP A 93 10.35 10.86 9.68
N ARG A 94 9.29 10.34 10.32
CA ARG A 94 9.17 8.93 10.67
C ARG A 94 8.56 8.08 9.56
N ALA A 95 7.78 8.68 8.66
CA ALA A 95 7.12 7.99 7.56
C ALA A 95 8.12 7.65 6.43
#